data_AF-A0AAV0XH38-F1
#
_entry.id   AF-A0AAV0XH38-F1
#
_cell.length_a   1.000
_cell.length_b   1.000
_cell.length_c   1.000
_cell.angle_alpha   90.00
_cell.angle_beta   90.00
_cell.angle_gamma   90.00
#
_symmetry.space_group_name_H-M   'P 1'
#
loop_
_entity.id
_entity.type
_entity.pdbx_description
1 polymer ?
#
loop_
_entity_poly.entity_id
_entity_poly.type
_entity_poly.pdbx_seq_one_letter_code
_entity_poly.pdbx_strand_id
1 'polypeptide(L)'
;MFHSNPDGETEHGSNILGAVKKTFTPEKHLPCFAHTLNLVSERTLGNLADVQQVINKIKSVVTYFKHSVVACDELKKLCNLKLKQSVPTRWNSIYYMIDRFISCSNHIASVLINIRGGPIMLTAEEIDLAKEIILVLRPMEVATKELCGQKYVTLSDKKKKLKVFLF
;
A
#
# COMPACT_ATOMS: atom_id res chain seq x y z
N MET A 1 10.83 -50.95 -9.85
CA MET A 1 10.53 -49.93 -10.87
C MET A 1 9.97 -48.71 -10.16
N PHE A 2 10.83 -47.73 -9.89
CA PHE A 2 10.44 -46.43 -9.34
C PHE A 2 10.12 -45.50 -10.51
N HIS A 3 8.96 -44.83 -10.45
CA HIS A 3 8.58 -43.80 -11.42
C HIS A 3 9.35 -42.52 -11.11
N SER A 4 10.19 -42.10 -12.05
CA SER A 4 10.79 -40.76 -12.08
C SER A 4 9.92 -39.88 -12.98
N ASN A 5 9.40 -38.77 -12.44
CA ASN A 5 8.82 -37.69 -13.23
C ASN A 5 9.91 -36.65 -13.50
N PRO A 6 10.13 -36.20 -14.74
CA PRO A 6 11.22 -35.29 -15.08
C PRO A 6 10.81 -33.82 -14.87
N ASP A 7 11.69 -33.12 -14.16
CA ASP A 7 12.17 -31.75 -14.39
C ASP A 7 11.13 -30.62 -14.40
N GLY A 8 11.12 -29.63 -13.50
CA GLY A 8 12.19 -29.05 -12.69
C GLY A 8 11.95 -27.54 -12.66
N GLU A 9 12.13 -26.91 -11.49
CA GLU A 9 12.14 -25.45 -11.25
C GLU A 9 10.73 -24.77 -11.19
N THR A 10 10.23 -24.19 -10.09
CA THR A 10 10.87 -23.53 -8.95
C THR A 10 9.89 -23.50 -7.75
N GLU A 11 10.01 -24.42 -6.78
CA GLU A 11 9.08 -24.54 -5.63
C GLU A 11 9.28 -23.49 -4.51
N HIS A 12 10.03 -22.43 -4.75
CA HIS A 12 10.31 -21.41 -3.72
C HIS A 12 9.40 -20.17 -3.81
N GLY A 13 8.67 -19.97 -4.92
CA GLY A 13 7.72 -18.86 -5.09
C GLY A 13 6.31 -19.14 -4.55
N SER A 14 5.91 -20.43 -4.49
CA SER A 14 4.55 -20.85 -4.14
C SER A 14 4.21 -20.72 -2.65
N ASN A 15 5.22 -20.69 -1.77
CA ASN A 15 5.01 -20.62 -0.33
C ASN A 15 4.58 -19.23 0.16
N ILE A 16 5.15 -18.16 -0.41
CA ILE A 16 4.80 -16.79 0.01
C ILE A 16 3.39 -16.45 -0.46
N LEU A 17 3.05 -16.76 -1.71
CA LEU A 17 1.72 -16.49 -2.25
C LEU A 17 0.65 -17.35 -1.56
N GLY A 18 0.96 -18.62 -1.24
CA GLY A 18 0.09 -19.50 -0.47
C GLY A 18 -0.12 -19.05 0.98
N ALA A 19 0.94 -18.57 1.65
CA ALA A 19 0.85 -18.01 2.99
C ALA A 19 0.04 -16.70 3.00
N VAL A 20 0.27 -15.82 2.02
CA VAL A 20 -0.52 -14.58 1.86
C VAL A 20 -2.00 -14.92 1.60
N LYS A 21 -2.31 -15.92 0.77
CA LYS A 21 -3.70 -16.38 0.54
C LYS A 21 -4.39 -16.87 1.81
N LYS A 22 -3.69 -17.60 2.70
CA LYS A 22 -4.24 -18.07 3.98
C LYS A 22 -4.41 -16.95 5.00
N THR A 23 -3.49 -15.99 5.00
CA THR A 23 -3.45 -14.91 5.99
C THR A 23 -4.40 -13.77 5.63
N PHE A 24 -4.48 -13.36 4.36
CA PHE A 24 -5.23 -12.16 3.93
C PHE A 24 -6.57 -12.52 3.27
N THR A 25 -7.53 -12.99 4.08
CA THR A 25 -8.94 -13.11 3.65
C THR A 25 -9.70 -11.79 3.87
N PRO A 26 -10.80 -11.53 3.12
CA PRO A 26 -11.64 -10.33 3.23
C PRO A 26 -12.00 -9.91 4.66
N GLU A 27 -12.13 -10.87 5.56
CA GLU A 27 -12.58 -10.67 6.94
C GLU A 27 -11.44 -10.46 7.95
N LYS A 28 -10.18 -10.73 7.57
CA LYS A 28 -9.00 -10.66 8.45
C LYS A 28 -8.04 -9.53 8.10
N HIS A 29 -8.42 -8.64 7.20
CA HIS A 29 -7.53 -7.62 6.65
C HIS A 29 -6.95 -6.64 7.67
N LEU A 30 -7.72 -6.21 8.68
CA LEU A 30 -7.22 -5.25 9.66
C LEU A 30 -6.27 -5.87 10.71
N PRO A 31 -6.59 -7.02 11.32
CA PRO A 31 -5.65 -7.75 12.17
C PRO A 31 -4.38 -8.17 11.43
N CYS A 32 -4.49 -8.59 10.17
CA CYS A 32 -3.32 -8.99 9.38
C CYS A 32 -2.43 -7.80 9.01
N PHE A 33 -2.98 -6.60 8.83
CA PHE A 33 -2.18 -5.39 8.65
C PHE A 33 -1.35 -5.06 9.89
N ALA A 34 -1.98 -5.03 11.07
CA ALA A 34 -1.28 -4.79 12.32
C ALA A 34 -0.22 -5.87 12.58
N HIS A 35 -0.56 -7.15 12.37
CA HIS A 35 0.39 -8.25 12.53
C HIS A 35 1.55 -8.16 11.54
N THR A 36 1.30 -7.78 10.29
CA THR A 36 2.37 -7.67 9.29
C THR A 36 3.26 -6.47 9.57
N LEU A 37 2.69 -5.33 9.95
CA LEU A 37 3.49 -4.20 10.42
C LEU A 37 4.35 -4.60 11.61
N ASN A 38 3.83 -5.32 12.60
CA ASN A 38 4.62 -5.81 13.74
C ASN A 38 5.77 -6.72 13.28
N LEU A 39 5.48 -7.73 12.45
CA LEU A 39 6.49 -8.66 11.93
C LEU A 39 7.59 -7.96 11.11
N VAL A 40 7.23 -6.90 10.40
CA VAL A 40 8.12 -6.14 9.54
C VAL A 40 8.91 -5.10 10.33
N SER A 41 8.26 -4.41 11.27
CA SER A 41 8.93 -3.45 12.15
C SER A 41 10.00 -4.14 12.98
N GLU A 42 9.67 -5.29 13.59
CA GLU A 42 10.62 -6.06 14.40
C GLU A 42 11.84 -6.55 13.62
N ARG A 43 11.74 -6.72 12.29
CA ARG A 43 12.83 -7.23 11.44
C ARG A 43 13.58 -6.19 10.63
N THR A 44 12.97 -5.04 10.34
CA THR A 44 13.43 -4.17 9.24
C THR A 44 13.16 -2.69 9.43
N LEU A 45 12.12 -2.30 10.17
CA LEU A 45 11.69 -0.89 10.28
C LEU A 45 11.67 -0.47 11.76
N GLY A 46 12.85 -0.30 12.37
CA GLY A 46 13.00 0.29 13.72
C GLY A 46 11.97 -0.17 14.76
N ASN A 47 11.51 0.75 15.61
CA ASN A 47 10.46 0.49 16.60
C ASN A 47 9.06 0.65 15.95
N LEU A 48 8.14 -0.28 16.21
CA LEU A 48 6.73 -0.20 15.79
C LEU A 48 6.06 1.12 16.21
N ALA A 49 6.46 1.68 17.35
CA ALA A 49 5.97 2.96 17.82
C ALA A 49 6.26 4.09 16.81
N ASP A 50 7.46 4.12 16.23
CA ASP A 50 7.88 5.15 15.27
C ASP A 50 7.08 5.02 13.97
N VAL A 51 6.91 3.78 13.49
CA VAL A 51 6.05 3.47 12.33
C VAL A 51 4.63 3.99 12.56
N GLN A 52 4.06 3.72 13.73
CA GLN A 52 2.70 4.14 14.05
C GLN A 52 2.58 5.66 14.18
N GLN A 53 3.60 6.33 14.72
CA GLN A 53 3.68 7.79 14.80
C GLN A 53 3.73 8.42 13.41
N VAL A 54 4.61 7.93 12.51
CA VAL A 54 4.70 8.41 11.12
C VAL A 54 3.37 8.25 10.39
N ILE A 55 2.73 7.08 10.49
CA ILE A 55 1.42 6.84 9.87
C ILE A 55 0.37 7.82 10.40
N ASN A 56 0.35 8.08 11.71
CA ASN A 56 -0.61 9.01 12.31
C ASN A 56 -0.35 10.47 11.92
N LYS A 57 0.91 10.87 11.80
CA LYS A 57 1.30 12.20 11.33
C LYS A 57 0.88 12.40 9.86
N ILE A 58 1.11 11.41 9.00
CA ILE A 58 0.61 11.41 7.60
C ILE A 58 -0.92 11.55 7.59
N LYS A 59 -1.63 10.76 8.40
CA LYS A 59 -3.10 10.86 8.50
C LYS A 59 -3.55 12.27 8.90
N SER A 60 -2.87 12.89 9.87
CA SER A 60 -3.19 14.24 10.34
C SER A 60 -3.06 15.27 9.20
N VAL A 61 -1.92 15.23 8.49
CA VAL A 61 -1.69 16.13 7.34
C VAL A 61 -2.73 15.89 6.25
N VAL A 62 -2.96 14.65 5.83
CA VAL A 62 -3.96 14.33 4.81
C VAL A 62 -5.36 14.80 5.22
N THR A 63 -5.73 14.58 6.48
CA THR A 63 -7.04 14.99 7.03
C THR A 63 -7.18 16.52 6.95
N TYR A 64 -6.14 17.26 7.37
CA TYR A 64 -6.14 18.73 7.28
C TYR A 64 -6.38 19.22 5.85
N PHE A 65 -5.63 18.70 4.87
CA PHE A 65 -5.79 19.09 3.46
C PHE A 65 -7.16 18.71 2.89
N LYS A 66 -7.82 17.68 3.42
CA LYS A 66 -9.18 17.32 2.99
C LYS A 66 -10.26 18.22 3.59
N HIS A 67 -10.03 18.81 4.75
CA HIS A 67 -10.97 19.72 5.40
C HIS A 67 -10.77 21.18 5.01
N SER A 68 -9.54 21.58 4.66
CA SER A 68 -9.24 22.94 4.21
C SER A 68 -9.37 23.07 2.70
N VAL A 69 -10.41 23.78 2.24
CA VAL A 69 -10.63 24.08 0.81
C VAL A 69 -9.42 24.81 0.23
N VAL A 70 -8.90 25.80 0.96
CA VAL A 70 -7.74 26.59 0.55
C VAL A 70 -6.51 25.71 0.36
N ALA A 71 -6.15 24.90 1.38
CA ALA A 71 -4.97 24.03 1.29
C ALA A 71 -5.13 22.97 0.18
N CYS A 72 -6.34 22.42 0.01
CA CYS A 72 -6.67 21.47 -1.04
C CYS A 72 -6.46 22.07 -2.43
N ASP A 73 -6.94 23.30 -2.65
CA ASP A 73 -6.86 23.96 -3.95
C ASP A 73 -5.43 24.40 -4.27
N GLU A 74 -4.68 24.91 -3.30
CA GLU A 74 -3.24 25.19 -3.48
C GLU A 74 -2.47 23.91 -3.83
N LEU A 75 -2.73 22.80 -3.13
CA LEU A 75 -2.07 21.53 -3.45
C LEU A 75 -2.44 21.02 -4.84
N LYS A 76 -3.68 21.20 -5.30
CA LYS A 76 -4.09 20.79 -6.65
C LYS A 76 -3.33 21.55 -7.73
N LYS A 77 -3.07 22.85 -7.54
CA LYS A 77 -2.29 23.66 -8.49
C LYS A 77 -0.87 23.11 -8.67
N LEU A 78 -0.29 22.53 -7.62
CA LEU A 78 1.09 22.07 -7.60
C LEU A 78 1.25 20.58 -7.95
N CYS A 79 0.49 19.69 -7.30
CA CYS A 79 0.65 18.24 -7.44
C CYS A 79 -0.29 17.63 -8.51
N ASN A 80 -1.33 18.34 -8.95
CA ASN A 80 -2.44 17.85 -9.80
C ASN A 80 -3.04 16.48 -9.36
N LEU A 81 -2.82 16.11 -8.09
CA LEU A 81 -3.24 14.84 -7.50
C LEU A 81 -4.01 15.11 -6.22
N LYS A 82 -5.07 14.33 -6.00
CA LYS A 82 -5.84 14.37 -4.75
C LYS A 82 -5.22 13.42 -3.74
N LEU A 83 -5.05 13.90 -2.49
CA LEU A 83 -4.66 13.06 -1.37
C LEU A 83 -5.74 12.01 -1.07
N LYS A 84 -5.31 10.83 -0.61
CA LYS A 84 -6.18 9.70 -0.28
C LYS A 84 -6.22 9.52 1.23
N GLN A 85 -7.43 9.49 1.82
CA GLN A 85 -7.60 9.16 3.23
C GLN A 85 -7.62 7.64 3.41
N SER A 86 -6.94 7.13 4.44
CA SER A 86 -7.10 5.72 4.83
C SER A 86 -8.51 5.44 5.36
N VAL A 87 -9.06 4.30 4.98
CA VAL A 87 -10.31 3.72 5.49
C VAL A 87 -9.94 2.61 6.49
N PRO A 88 -10.32 2.75 7.78
CA PRO A 88 -9.89 1.81 8.82
C PRO A 88 -10.18 0.34 8.50
N THR A 89 -11.30 0.03 7.85
CA THR A 89 -11.68 -1.37 7.56
C THR A 89 -10.99 -1.97 6.34
N ARG A 90 -10.18 -1.21 5.59
CA ARG A 90 -9.54 -1.65 4.34
C ARG A 90 -8.05 -1.40 4.40
N TRP A 91 -7.26 -2.42 4.76
CA TRP A 91 -5.82 -2.29 4.95
C TRP A 91 -5.06 -1.61 3.80
N ASN A 92 -5.42 -1.94 2.54
CA ASN A 92 -4.85 -1.34 1.32
C ASN A 92 -4.96 0.19 1.29
N SER A 93 -5.95 0.77 1.97
CA SER A 93 -6.15 2.21 1.98
C SER A 93 -5.02 2.96 2.70
N ILE A 94 -4.34 2.33 3.67
CA ILE A 94 -3.18 2.93 4.34
C ILE A 94 -2.01 2.97 3.36
N TYR A 95 -1.74 1.88 2.64
CA TYR A 95 -0.75 1.84 1.57
C TYR A 95 -0.98 2.97 0.56
N TYR A 96 -2.19 3.10 0.02
CA TYR A 96 -2.49 4.14 -0.97
C TYR A 96 -2.43 5.57 -0.41
N MET A 97 -2.72 5.77 0.87
CA MET A 97 -2.59 7.07 1.53
C MET A 97 -1.12 7.48 1.63
N ILE A 98 -0.27 6.58 2.14
CA ILE A 98 1.16 6.84 2.31
C ILE A 98 1.83 7.05 0.95
N ASP A 99 1.57 6.18 -0.02
CA ASP A 99 2.11 6.28 -1.39
C ASP A 99 1.74 7.61 -2.07
N ARG A 100 0.47 8.02 -1.96
CA ARG A 100 0.01 9.31 -2.50
C ARG A 100 0.60 10.49 -1.74
N PHE A 101 0.75 10.38 -0.42
CA PHE A 101 1.36 11.41 0.41
C PHE A 101 2.82 11.65 -0.02
N ILE A 102 3.62 10.59 -0.13
CA ILE A 102 5.02 10.66 -0.57
C ILE A 102 5.12 11.34 -1.93
N SER A 103 4.26 10.95 -2.88
CA SER A 103 4.21 11.54 -4.23
C SER A 103 3.96 13.05 -4.24
N CYS A 104 3.26 13.59 -3.23
CA CYS A 104 2.97 15.02 -3.13
C CYS A 104 3.77 15.73 -2.02
N SER A 105 4.67 15.04 -1.31
CA SER A 105 5.29 15.52 -0.06
C SER A 105 5.97 16.90 -0.19
N ASN A 106 6.74 17.12 -1.25
CA ASN A 106 7.38 18.41 -1.53
C ASN A 106 6.34 19.55 -1.71
N HIS A 107 5.27 19.29 -2.45
CA HIS A 107 4.19 20.25 -2.67
C HIS A 107 3.40 20.51 -1.38
N ILE A 108 3.14 19.47 -0.59
CA ILE A 108 2.50 19.58 0.72
C ILE A 108 3.32 20.49 1.63
N ALA A 109 4.64 20.27 1.71
CA ALA A 109 5.54 21.11 2.51
C ALA A 109 5.50 22.58 2.05
N SER A 110 5.55 22.82 0.74
CA SER A 110 5.45 24.16 0.14
C SER A 110 4.12 24.85 0.41
N VAL A 111 3.01 24.12 0.55
CA VAL A 111 1.73 24.72 0.93
C VAL A 111 1.70 25.03 2.42
N LEU A 112 2.16 24.08 3.26
CA LEU A 112 2.12 24.22 4.72
C LEU A 112 2.97 25.38 5.23
N ILE A 113 4.10 25.71 4.59
CA ILE A 113 4.95 26.85 5.00
C ILE A 113 4.20 28.19 4.98
N ASN A 114 3.14 28.30 4.16
CA ASN A 114 2.33 29.51 4.00
C ASN A 114 1.05 29.51 4.85
N ILE A 115 0.80 28.45 5.63
CA ILE A 115 -0.43 28.28 6.41
C ILE A 115 -0.10 28.36 7.91
N ARG A 116 -0.61 29.41 8.56
CA ARG A 116 -0.52 29.52 10.02
C ARG A 116 -1.49 28.55 10.70
N GLY A 117 -1.01 27.85 11.73
CA GLY A 117 -1.82 26.88 12.49
C GLY A 117 -2.12 25.58 11.73
N GLY A 118 -1.44 25.33 10.60
CA GLY A 118 -1.50 24.03 9.92
C GLY A 118 -0.77 22.92 10.68
N PRO A 119 -0.95 21.65 10.29
CA PRO A 119 -0.23 20.54 10.87
C PRO A 119 1.27 20.63 10.57
N ILE A 120 2.08 20.09 11.48
CA ILE A 120 3.53 20.00 11.28
C ILE A 120 3.83 18.97 10.19
N MET A 121 4.63 19.38 9.19
CA MET A 121 5.10 18.49 8.14
C MET A 121 6.00 17.38 8.69
N LEU A 122 6.08 16.26 7.96
CA LEU A 122 7.04 15.21 8.29
C LEU A 122 8.49 15.70 8.12
N THR A 123 9.41 15.20 8.93
CA THR A 123 10.86 15.37 8.73
C THR A 123 11.36 14.51 7.57
N ALA A 124 12.62 14.70 7.16
CA ALA A 124 13.22 13.89 6.12
C ALA A 124 13.28 12.41 6.52
N GLU A 125 13.66 12.12 7.76
CA GLU A 125 13.76 10.77 8.32
C GLU A 125 12.39 10.09 8.39
N GLU A 126 11.34 10.82 8.79
CA GLU A 126 9.97 10.31 8.80
C GLU A 126 9.45 10.01 7.38
N ILE A 127 9.84 10.82 6.38
CA ILE A 127 9.51 10.56 4.97
C ILE A 127 10.25 9.33 4.46
N ASP A 128 11.51 9.14 4.83
CA ASP A 128 12.28 7.95 4.44
C ASP A 128 11.71 6.69 5.08
N LEU A 129 11.35 6.73 6.37
CA LEU A 129 10.63 5.63 7.02
C LEU A 129 9.30 5.34 6.30
N ALA A 130 8.55 6.37 5.86
CA ALA A 130 7.33 6.18 5.09
C ALA A 130 7.58 5.45 3.75
N LYS A 131 8.71 5.72 3.07
CA LYS A 131 9.11 5.00 1.85
C LYS A 131 9.44 3.54 2.15
N GLU A 132 10.14 3.27 3.24
CA GLU A 132 10.46 1.91 3.65
C GLU A 132 9.19 1.11 4.00
N ILE A 133 8.23 1.71 4.72
CA ILE A 133 6.91 1.11 4.96
C ILE A 133 6.24 0.71 3.65
N ILE A 134 6.25 1.58 2.63
CA ILE A 134 5.67 1.28 1.31
C ILE A 134 6.39 0.12 0.61
N LEU A 135 7.72 0.08 0.68
CA LEU A 135 8.49 -1.02 0.07
C LEU A 135 8.05 -2.38 0.63
N VAL A 136 7.80 -2.46 1.94
CA VAL A 136 7.39 -3.73 2.55
C VAL A 136 5.91 -4.05 2.33
N LEU A 137 5.04 -3.05 2.27
CA LEU A 137 3.61 -3.28 2.02
C LEU A 137 3.31 -3.61 0.54
N ARG A 138 4.19 -3.23 -0.39
CA ARG A 138 3.97 -3.40 -1.84
C ARG A 138 3.73 -4.85 -2.28
N PRO A 139 4.52 -5.87 -1.89
CA PRO A 139 4.28 -7.26 -2.29
C PRO A 139 2.90 -7.78 -1.88
N MET A 140 2.43 -7.37 -0.70
CA MET A 140 1.11 -7.74 -0.21
C MET A 140 -0.01 -7.11 -1.03
N GLU A 141 0.20 -5.87 -1.46
CA GLU A 141 -0.77 -5.12 -2.25
C GLU A 141 -0.93 -5.77 -3.63
N VAL A 142 0.19 -6.13 -4.25
CA VAL A 142 0.23 -6.87 -5.52
C VAL A 142 -0.47 -8.22 -5.38
N ALA A 143 -0.10 -9.02 -4.39
CA ALA A 143 -0.72 -10.33 -4.17
C ALA A 143 -2.24 -10.23 -3.90
N THR A 144 -2.67 -9.22 -3.15
CA THR A 144 -4.10 -8.99 -2.89
C THR A 144 -4.85 -8.52 -4.12
N LYS A 145 -4.23 -7.66 -4.95
CA LYS A 145 -4.81 -7.25 -6.24
C LYS A 145 -4.98 -8.43 -7.18
N GLU A 146 -3.99 -9.31 -7.28
CA GLU A 146 -4.10 -10.52 -8.10
C GLU A 146 -5.24 -11.43 -7.61
N LEU A 147 -5.33 -11.64 -6.30
CA LEU A 147 -6.38 -12.47 -5.70
C LEU A 147 -7.78 -11.90 -5.86
N CYS A 148 -7.94 -10.59 -5.65
CA CYS A 148 -9.23 -9.93 -5.83
C CYS A 148 -9.58 -9.72 -7.30
N GLY A 149 -8.59 -9.52 -8.18
CA GLY A 149 -8.77 -9.40 -9.63
C GLY A 149 -9.21 -10.71 -10.29
N GLN A 150 -8.81 -11.86 -9.73
CA GLN A 150 -9.31 -13.16 -10.18
C GLN A 150 -10.81 -13.38 -9.95
N LYS A 151 -11.48 -12.59 -9.09
CA LYS A 151 -12.95 -12.68 -8.92
C LYS A 151 -13.75 -12.14 -10.11
N TYR A 152 -13.12 -11.43 -11.06
CA TYR A 152 -13.78 -10.90 -12.26
C TYR A 152 -13.51 -11.68 -13.53
N VAL A 153 -12.58 -12.64 -13.54
CA VAL A 153 -12.47 -13.60 -14.64
C VAL A 153 -13.42 -14.74 -14.33
N THR A 154 -14.72 -14.46 -14.44
CA THR A 154 -15.70 -15.54 -14.63
C THR A 154 -15.23 -16.36 -15.83
N LEU A 155 -15.36 -17.68 -15.69
CA LEU A 155 -14.88 -18.72 -16.63
C LEU A 155 -15.24 -18.47 -18.11
N SER A 156 -16.16 -17.53 -18.39
CA SER A 156 -16.52 -17.03 -19.71
C SER A 156 -15.38 -16.34 -20.48
N ASP A 157 -14.36 -15.76 -19.82
CA ASP A 157 -13.27 -15.05 -20.51
C ASP A 157 -12.07 -15.93 -20.90
N LYS A 158 -11.96 -17.15 -20.34
CA LYS A 158 -10.90 -18.09 -20.75
C LYS A 158 -11.08 -18.62 -22.18
N LYS A 159 -12.28 -18.51 -22.77
CA LYS A 159 -12.52 -18.89 -24.17
C LYS A 159 -12.13 -17.80 -25.19
N LYS A 160 -11.89 -16.55 -24.78
CA LYS A 160 -11.48 -15.47 -25.70
C LYS A 160 -9.97 -15.30 -25.83
N LYS A 161 -9.18 -15.66 -24.79
CA LYS A 161 -7.71 -15.58 -24.86
C LYS A 161 -7.03 -16.76 -25.58
N LEU A 162 -7.73 -17.84 -25.88
CA LEU A 162 -7.16 -18.99 -26.59
C LEU A 162 -7.28 -18.90 -28.14
N LYS A 163 -7.92 -17.87 -28.69
CA LYS A 163 -8.06 -17.67 -30.14
C LYS A 163 -7.09 -16.64 -30.75
N VAL A 164 -6.22 -16.03 -29.95
CA VAL A 164 -5.28 -14.98 -30.42
C VAL A 164 -3.84 -15.51 -30.56
N PHE A 165 -3.62 -16.82 -30.49
CA PHE A 165 -2.28 -17.43 -30.64
C PHE A 165 -2.18 -18.54 -31.70
N LEU A 166 -3.16 -18.61 -32.60
CA LEU A 166 -3.10 -19.46 -33.81
C LEU A 166 -3.75 -18.70 -34.96
N PHE A 167 -2.98 -17.81 -35.58
CA PHE A 167 -2.91 -17.55 -37.03
C PHE A 167 -1.65 -16.71 -37.28
#